data_AF-A0AAJ2QEX1-F1
#
_entry.id   AF-A0AAJ2QEX1-F1
#
_cell.length_a   1.000
_cell.length_b   1.000
_cell.length_c   1.000
_cell.angle_alpha   90.00
_cell.angle_beta   90.00
_cell.angle_gamma   90.00
#
_symmetry.space_group_name_H-M   'P 1'
#
loop_
_entity.id
_entity.type
_entity.pdbx_description
1 polymer ?
#
loop_
_entity_poly.entity_id
_entity_poly.type
_entity_poly.pdbx_seq_one_letter_code
_entity_poly.pdbx_strand_id
1 'polypeptide(L)'
;MFITTNGLNGVGKSTTIQARISARGPRNRFHLDPTTPGREVLLYKAAAQTLTTTRVKVLVVNTGGATPSEVAATIADAIPCSSIASAASPQSRPPQEP
;
A
#
# COMPACT_ATOMS: atom_id res chain seq x y z
N MET A 1 -11.44 -6.50 4.52
CA MET A 1 -11.54 -5.60 3.35
C MET A 1 -10.13 -5.36 2.83
N PHE A 2 -9.90 -5.56 1.54
CA PHE A 2 -8.60 -5.30 0.91
C PHE A 2 -8.65 -3.95 0.18
N ILE A 3 -7.58 -3.17 0.24
CA ILE A 3 -7.47 -1.88 -0.44
C ILE A 3 -6.36 -1.98 -1.47
N THR A 4 -6.67 -1.62 -2.71
CA THR A 4 -5.68 -1.47 -3.78
C THR A 4 -5.81 -0.10 -4.42
N THR A 5 -4.73 0.43 -4.99
CA THR A 5 -4.75 1.75 -5.62
C THR A 5 -4.62 1.61 -7.13
N ASN A 6 -5.40 2.39 -7.87
CA ASN A 6 -5.25 2.52 -9.31
C ASN A 6 -4.89 3.98 -9.61
N GLY A 7 -3.62 4.25 -9.93
CA GLY A 7 -3.18 5.58 -10.30
C GLY A 7 -3.16 5.76 -11.82
N LEU A 8 -3.12 7.01 -12.28
CA LEU A 8 -2.88 7.31 -13.69
C LEU A 8 -1.59 6.62 -14.16
N ASN A 9 -1.67 5.80 -15.21
CA ASN A 9 -0.49 5.18 -15.83
C ASN A 9 0.42 6.29 -16.35
N GLY A 10 1.73 6.23 -16.07
CA GLY A 10 2.73 7.15 -16.63
C GLY A 10 3.19 8.33 -15.77
N VAL A 11 2.64 8.54 -14.56
CA VAL A 11 3.05 9.67 -13.68
C VAL A 11 4.33 9.43 -12.86
N GLY A 12 5.28 8.63 -13.38
CA GLY A 12 6.62 8.49 -12.80
C GLY A 12 6.72 7.78 -11.44
N LYS A 13 5.64 7.21 -10.89
CA LYS A 13 5.64 6.58 -9.55
C LYS A 13 6.70 5.48 -9.40
N SER A 14 6.84 4.63 -10.42
CA SER A 14 7.88 3.59 -10.47
C SER A 14 9.28 4.20 -10.44
N THR A 15 9.51 5.26 -11.20
CA THR A 15 10.78 6.00 -11.23
C THR A 15 11.08 6.65 -9.88
N THR A 16 10.08 7.24 -9.22
CA THR A 16 10.24 7.84 -7.88
C THR A 16 10.52 6.77 -6.82
N ILE A 17 9.84 5.63 -6.87
CA ILE A 17 10.09 4.50 -5.96
C ILE A 17 11.50 3.95 -6.19
N GLN A 18 11.89 3.75 -7.45
CA GLN A 18 13.23 3.30 -7.80
C GLN A 18 14.31 4.28 -7.32
N ALA A 19 14.13 5.59 -7.52
CA ALA A 19 15.05 6.61 -7.03
C ALA A 19 15.17 6.59 -5.49
N ARG A 20 14.06 6.41 -4.76
CA ARG A 20 14.07 6.29 -3.29
C ARG A 20 14.76 5.00 -2.83
N ILE A 21 14.55 3.89 -3.52
CA ILE A 21 15.22 2.61 -3.23
C ILE A 21 16.73 2.76 -3.48
N SER A 22 17.14 3.35 -4.59
CA SER A 22 18.54 3.60 -4.91
C SER A 22 19.22 4.50 -3.87
N ALA A 23 18.55 5.54 -3.39
CA ALA A 23 19.10 6.46 -2.38
C ALA A 23 19.22 5.83 -0.99
N ARG A 24 18.29 4.95 -0.60
CA ARG A 24 18.19 4.41 0.77
C ARG A 24 18.76 2.99 0.92
N GLY A 25 19.03 2.33 -0.19
CA GLY A 25 19.40 0.92 -0.30
C GLY A 25 18.19 -0.04 -0.21
N PRO A 26 18.31 -1.23 -0.82
CA PRO A 26 17.28 -2.27 -0.77
C PRO A 26 17.05 -2.75 0.67
N ARG A 27 15.79 -2.98 1.04
CA ARG A 27 15.39 -3.44 2.39
C ARG A 27 14.50 -4.67 2.39
N ASN A 28 14.02 -5.06 1.23
CA ASN A 28 13.27 -6.28 1.03
C ASN A 28 13.76 -6.93 -0.29
N ARG A 29 13.40 -8.21 -0.48
CA ARG A 29 13.74 -8.96 -1.70
C ARG A 29 13.25 -8.32 -3.00
N PHE A 30 12.24 -7.47 -2.92
CA PHE A 30 11.63 -6.80 -4.07
C PHE A 30 12.40 -5.53 -4.50
N HIS A 31 13.32 -5.05 -3.68
CA HIS A 31 14.18 -3.92 -4.04
C HIS A 31 15.46 -4.35 -4.80
N LEU A 32 15.73 -5.65 -4.92
CA LEU A 32 16.95 -6.18 -5.51
C LEU A 32 16.89 -6.23 -7.04
N ASP A 33 15.69 -6.39 -7.62
CA ASP A 33 15.49 -6.41 -9.05
C ASP A 33 14.78 -5.11 -9.49
N PRO A 34 15.38 -4.30 -10.38
CA PRO A 34 14.82 -3.01 -10.81
C PRO A 34 13.53 -3.14 -11.63
N THR A 35 13.21 -4.32 -12.16
CA THR A 35 11.93 -4.60 -12.85
C THR A 35 10.80 -4.94 -11.87
N THR A 36 11.15 -5.25 -10.62
CA THR A 36 10.20 -5.68 -9.59
C THR A 36 9.07 -4.68 -9.35
N PRO A 37 9.27 -3.35 -9.33
CA PRO A 37 8.15 -2.43 -9.10
C PRO A 37 7.04 -2.58 -10.15
N GLY A 38 7.39 -2.77 -11.42
CA GLY A 38 6.41 -3.02 -12.49
C GLY A 38 5.73 -4.38 -12.33
N ARG A 39 6.51 -5.42 -12.01
CA ARG A 39 5.98 -6.77 -11.74
C ARG A 39 5.06 -6.81 -10.51
N GLU A 40 5.39 -6.05 -9.47
CA GLU A 40 4.63 -5.94 -8.23
C GLU A 40 3.25 -5.31 -8.48
N VAL A 41 3.17 -4.26 -9.31
CA VAL A 41 1.89 -3.68 -9.74
C VAL A 41 1.00 -4.73 -10.43
N LEU A 42 1.58 -5.53 -11.33
CA LEU A 42 0.85 -6.60 -12.01
C LEU A 42 0.37 -7.69 -11.03
N LEU A 43 1.20 -8.08 -10.07
CA LEU A 43 0.88 -9.07 -9.05
C LEU A 43 -0.25 -8.59 -8.13
N TYR A 44 -0.22 -7.33 -7.67
CA TYR A 44 -1.31 -6.79 -6.85
C TYR A 44 -2.61 -6.65 -7.64
N LYS A 45 -2.55 -6.31 -8.94
CA LYS A 45 -3.73 -6.32 -9.81
C LYS A 45 -4.33 -7.72 -9.92
N ALA A 46 -3.50 -8.74 -10.16
CA ALA A 46 -3.93 -10.14 -10.23
C ALA A 46 -4.49 -10.65 -8.89
N ALA A 47 -3.89 -10.25 -7.77
CA ALA A 47 -4.39 -10.58 -6.43
C ALA A 47 -5.76 -9.94 -6.17
N ALA A 48 -5.93 -8.65 -6.50
CA ALA A 48 -7.21 -7.96 -6.35
C ALA A 48 -8.33 -8.62 -7.19
N GLN A 49 -8.02 -9.04 -8.43
CA GLN A 49 -8.94 -9.80 -9.27
C GLN A 49 -9.33 -11.12 -8.62
N THR A 50 -8.34 -11.92 -8.20
CA THR A 50 -8.56 -13.20 -7.51
C THR A 50 -9.46 -13.05 -6.28
N LEU A 51 -9.18 -12.05 -5.44
CA LEU A 51 -9.97 -11.76 -4.23
C LEU A 51 -11.40 -11.33 -4.57
N THR A 52 -11.57 -10.54 -5.64
CA THR A 52 -12.90 -10.13 -6.09
C THR A 52 -13.71 -11.32 -6.59
N THR A 53 -13.09 -12.21 -7.37
CA THR A 53 -13.71 -13.46 -7.86
C THR A 53 -14.14 -14.37 -6.70
N THR A 54 -13.38 -14.40 -5.61
CA THR A 54 -13.75 -15.16 -4.39
C THR A 54 -14.71 -14.42 -3.46
N ARG A 55 -15.35 -13.34 -3.94
CA ARG A 55 -16.33 -12.51 -3.21
C ARG A 55 -15.78 -11.81 -1.97
N VAL A 56 -14.46 -11.63 -1.88
CA VAL A 56 -13.86 -10.78 -0.86
C VAL A 56 -14.08 -9.32 -1.23
N LYS A 57 -14.47 -8.48 -0.25
CA LYS A 57 -14.61 -7.04 -0.45
C LYS A 57 -13.25 -6.39 -0.74
N VAL A 58 -13.06 -5.93 -1.98
CA VAL A 58 -11.90 -5.16 -2.45
C VAL A 58 -12.34 -3.73 -2.77
N LEU A 59 -11.66 -2.74 -2.18
CA LEU A 59 -11.78 -1.33 -2.53
C LEU A 59 -10.64 -0.95 -3.47
N VAL A 60 -10.98 -0.46 -4.66
CA VAL A 60 -10.02 0.12 -5.61
C VAL A 60 -10.07 1.64 -5.47
N VAL A 61 -9.00 2.25 -4.96
CA VAL A 61 -8.92 3.71 -4.75
C VAL A 61 -8.14 4.37 -5.87
N ASN A 62 -8.72 5.38 -6.53
CA ASN A 62 -8.01 6.13 -7.56
C ASN A 62 -7.09 7.19 -6.93
N THR A 63 -5.78 7.08 -7.17
CA THR A 63 -4.76 8.00 -6.63
C THR A 63 -4.06 8.83 -7.72
N GLY A 64 -4.63 8.86 -8.93
CA GLY A 64 -4.05 9.54 -10.09
C GLY A 64 -3.99 11.06 -9.94
N GLY A 65 -5.02 11.65 -9.34
CA GLY A 65 -5.12 13.10 -9.10
C GLY A 65 -5.73 13.47 -7.75
N ALA A 66 -6.03 12.47 -6.90
CA ALA A 66 -6.56 12.70 -5.58
C ALA A 66 -5.46 13.12 -4.60
N THR A 67 -5.76 14.10 -3.76
CA THR A 67 -4.95 14.48 -2.61
C THR A 67 -4.93 13.35 -1.57
N PRO A 68 -3.92 13.31 -0.69
CA PRO A 68 -3.88 12.34 0.40
C PRO A 68 -5.16 12.34 1.27
N SER A 69 -5.74 13.50 1.52
CA SER A 69 -6.96 13.65 2.32
C SER A 69 -8.19 13.05 1.62
N GLU A 70 -8.33 13.25 0.31
CA GLU A 70 -9.42 12.66 -0.48
C GLU A 70 -9.31 11.13 -0.56
N VAL A 71 -8.08 10.62 -0.69
CA VAL A 71 -7.80 9.18 -0.62
C VAL A 71 -8.18 8.64 0.76
N ALA A 72 -7.82 9.34 1.84
CA ALA A 72 -8.15 8.94 3.20
C ALA A 72 -9.67 8.93 3.45
N ALA A 73 -10.39 9.96 3.01
CA ALA A 73 -11.84 10.02 3.11
C ALA A 73 -12.52 8.86 2.37
N THR A 74 -12.08 8.57 1.14
CA THR A 74 -12.58 7.43 0.34
C THR A 74 -12.40 6.09 1.07
N ILE A 75 -11.27 5.92 1.77
CA ILE A 75 -11.02 4.72 2.57
C ILE A 75 -11.93 4.69 3.79
N ALA A 76 -12.07 5.81 4.51
CA ALA A 76 -12.90 5.91 5.70
C ALA A 76 -14.37 5.57 5.41
N ASP A 77 -14.93 6.11 4.32
CA ASP A 77 -16.32 5.86 3.90
C ASP A 77 -16.57 4.40 3.53
N ALA A 78 -15.54 3.71 3.02
CA ALA A 78 -15.66 2.35 2.54
C ALA A 78 -15.51 1.29 3.64
N ILE A 79 -14.95 1.65 4.80
CA ILE A 79 -14.85 0.80 5.97
C ILE A 79 -16.20 0.84 6.69
N PRO A 80 -16.96 -0.28 6.74
CA PRO A 80 -18.19 -0.32 7.54
C PRO A 80 -17.82 0.03 8.99
N CYS A 81 -18.67 0.79 9.70
CA CYS A 81 -18.50 1.16 11.11
C CYS A 81 -18.28 -0.07 12.01
N SER A 82 -17.09 -0.61 12.00
CA SER A 82 -16.55 -1.54 12.96
C SER A 82 -15.50 -0.72 13.67
N SER A 83 -15.86 -0.23 14.86
CA SER A 83 -14.92 0.42 15.76
C SER A 83 -13.77 -0.55 16.00
N ILE A 84 -12.68 -0.38 15.25
CA ILE A 84 -11.43 -1.05 15.56
C ILE A 84 -10.86 -0.20 16.68
N ALA A 85 -11.13 -0.59 17.92
CA ALA A 85 -10.52 0.05 19.07
C ALA A 85 -9.02 0.18 18.77
N SER A 86 -8.52 1.43 18.77
CA SER A 86 -7.12 1.74 18.59
C SER A 86 -6.35 1.11 19.74
N ALA A 87 -5.95 -0.15 19.58
CA ALA A 87 -5.03 -0.79 20.51
C ALA A 87 -3.70 -0.06 20.33
N ALA A 88 -3.43 0.88 21.24
CA ALA A 88 -2.14 1.52 21.35
C ALA A 88 -1.07 0.41 21.30
N SER A 89 -0.15 0.49 20.34
CA SER A 89 1.02 -0.37 20.32
C SER A 89 1.70 -0.27 21.69
N PRO A 90 1.90 -1.37 22.44
CA PRO A 90 2.77 -1.31 23.59
C PRO A 90 4.14 -0.87 23.09
N GLN A 91 4.60 0.29 23.55
CA GLN A 91 5.98 0.71 23.33
C GLN A 91 6.89 -0.35 23.97
N SER A 92 7.47 -1.23 23.17
CA SER A 92 8.58 -2.08 23.61
C SER A 92 9.78 -1.17 23.86
N ARG A 93 9.86 -0.61 25.07
CA ARG A 93 11.07 0.04 25.59
C ARG A 93 12.11 -1.09 25.79
N PRO A 94 13.28 -1.06 25.14
CA PRO A 94 14.32 -2.05 25.42
C PRO A 94 14.79 -1.88 26.88
N PRO A 95 15.17 -2.97 27.57
CA PRO A 95 15.76 -2.88 28.90
C PRO A 95 17.04 -2.05 28.82
N GLN A 96 17.12 -0.97 29.59
CA GLN A 96 18.42 -0.40 29.95
C GLN A 96 18.95 -1.23 31.11
N GLU A 97 20.04 -1.95 30.87
CA GLU A 97 20.82 -2.61 31.91
C GLU A 97 21.67 -1.56 32.68
N PRO A 98 22.02 -1.78 33.96
CA PRO A 98 22.66 -0.79 34.84
C PRO A 98 24.08 -0.36 34.44
#